data_AF-T1AK05-F1
#
_entry.id   AF-T1AK05-F1
#
_cell.length_a   1.000
_cell.length_b   1.000
_cell.length_c   1.000
_cell.angle_alpha   90.00
_cell.angle_beta   90.00
_cell.angle_gamma   90.00
#
_symmetry.space_group_name_H-M   'P 1'
#
loop_
_entity.id
_entity.type
_entity.pdbx_description
1 polymer ?
#
loop_
_entity_poly.entity_id
_entity_poly.type
_entity_poly.pdbx_seq_one_letter_code
_entity_poly.pdbx_strand_id
1 'polypeptide(L)'
;MPVGTAERVRARIAEALAARGAKVPFDIVSNPEFLKEGDAVATACAPIASSSAATARAHLALLKHLYAPFNRNHERIVAMDTRSAELTKYAANAMLATKISFMNEIANLAERVGADVELVRQGIGADPRIGYHFIYPGAATAARVFPRTCRRWCTPPRRTVTRRACCKPWKR
;
A
#
# COMPACT_ATOMS: atom_id res chain seq x y z
N MET A 1 1.22 -5.61 5.21
CA MET A 1 1.30 -6.18 6.57
C MET A 1 1.02 -5.07 7.56
N PRO A 2 0.22 -5.27 8.64
CA PRO A 2 -0.14 -4.18 9.55
C PRO A 2 1.08 -3.48 10.12
N VAL A 3 0.93 -2.20 10.45
CA VAL A 3 2.01 -1.45 11.09
C VAL A 3 2.39 -2.15 12.42
N GLY A 4 3.69 -2.33 12.65
CA GLY A 4 4.25 -3.07 13.79
C GLY A 4 4.43 -4.56 13.55
N THR A 5 4.26 -5.07 12.32
CA THR A 5 4.49 -6.48 12.03
C THR A 5 5.97 -6.83 12.15
N ALA A 6 6.86 -5.96 11.66
CA ALA A 6 8.31 -6.15 11.78
C ALA A 6 8.78 -6.28 13.25
N GLU A 7 8.20 -5.51 14.17
CA GLU A 7 8.51 -5.58 15.62
C GLU A 7 8.09 -6.93 16.20
N ARG A 8 6.91 -7.42 15.83
CA ARG A 8 6.42 -8.75 16.26
C ARG A 8 7.29 -9.87 15.72
N VAL A 9 7.74 -9.77 14.48
CA VAL A 9 8.66 -10.76 13.87
C VAL A 9 10.00 -10.74 14.61
N ARG A 10 10.56 -9.55 14.89
CA ARG A 10 11.79 -9.42 15.68
C ARG A 10 11.65 -10.09 17.05
N ALA A 11 10.56 -9.83 17.76
CA ALA A 11 10.31 -10.45 19.08
C ALA A 11 10.27 -11.98 19.00
N ARG A 12 9.56 -12.54 18.01
CA ARG A 12 9.47 -14.01 17.83
C ARG A 12 10.81 -14.66 17.48
N ILE A 13 11.62 -14.02 16.66
CA ILE A 13 12.97 -14.54 16.34
C ILE A 13 13.87 -14.47 17.58
N ALA A 14 13.81 -13.38 18.34
CA ALA A 14 14.57 -13.24 19.58
C ALA A 14 14.18 -14.30 20.62
N GLU A 15 12.89 -14.55 20.82
CA GLU A 15 12.37 -15.63 21.69
C GLU A 15 12.92 -16.99 21.26
N ALA A 16 12.90 -17.31 19.96
CA ALA A 16 13.37 -18.58 19.43
C ALA A 16 14.90 -18.75 19.58
N LEU A 17 15.68 -17.69 19.41
CA LEU A 17 17.13 -17.72 19.63
C LEU A 17 17.48 -17.90 21.11
N ALA A 18 16.76 -17.20 21.99
CA ALA A 18 16.93 -17.33 23.44
C ALA A 18 16.62 -18.76 23.92
N ALA A 19 15.53 -19.36 23.43
CA ALA A 19 15.17 -20.75 23.76
C ALA A 19 16.23 -21.77 23.32
N ARG A 20 17.06 -21.44 22.32
CA ARG A 20 18.15 -22.28 21.82
C ARG A 20 19.51 -21.96 22.45
N GLY A 21 19.58 -20.97 23.34
CA GLY A 21 20.84 -20.46 23.90
C GLY A 21 21.78 -19.84 22.84
N ALA A 22 21.26 -19.51 21.65
CA ALA A 22 22.06 -19.03 20.53
C ALA A 22 22.15 -17.50 20.52
N LYS A 23 23.36 -16.95 20.38
CA LYS A 23 23.61 -15.50 20.27
C LYS A 23 23.96 -15.14 18.83
N VAL A 24 22.95 -15.11 17.96
CA VAL A 24 23.11 -14.74 16.55
C VAL A 24 22.56 -13.34 16.32
N PRO A 25 23.36 -12.36 15.86
CA PRO A 25 22.86 -11.04 15.49
C PRO A 25 21.99 -11.13 14.22
N PHE A 26 20.85 -10.44 14.21
CA PHE A 26 19.96 -10.38 13.06
C PHE A 26 19.25 -9.03 12.99
N ASP A 27 18.79 -8.69 11.80
CA ASP A 27 18.00 -7.49 11.55
C ASP A 27 16.77 -7.79 10.69
N ILE A 28 15.77 -6.91 10.81
CA ILE A 28 14.51 -6.99 10.06
C ILE A 28 14.41 -5.81 9.11
N VAL A 29 14.09 -6.10 7.86
CA VAL A 29 13.83 -5.12 6.80
C VAL A 29 12.40 -5.32 6.31
N SER A 30 11.68 -4.21 6.13
CA SER A 30 10.40 -4.18 5.42
C SER A 30 10.63 -3.75 3.98
N ASN A 31 10.14 -4.57 3.05
CA ASN A 31 10.22 -4.34 1.61
C ASN A 31 8.84 -4.65 1.01
N PRO A 32 7.91 -3.68 1.04
CA PRO A 32 6.56 -3.90 0.59
C PRO A 32 6.52 -4.03 -0.93
N GLU A 33 5.79 -5.02 -1.42
CA GLU A 33 5.60 -5.27 -2.84
C GLU A 33 4.50 -4.37 -3.43
N PHE A 34 4.74 -3.72 -4.57
CA PHE A 34 3.75 -2.90 -5.30
C PHE A 34 3.38 -3.49 -6.66
N LEU A 35 3.45 -4.81 -6.77
CA LEU A 35 3.18 -5.53 -8.01
C LEU A 35 1.70 -5.40 -8.40
N LYS A 36 1.48 -5.11 -9.68
CA LYS A 36 0.18 -5.26 -10.33
C LYS A 36 0.05 -6.68 -10.88
N GLU A 37 -1.07 -7.35 -10.60
CA GLU A 37 -1.39 -8.63 -11.26
C GLU A 37 -1.44 -8.40 -12.79
N GLY A 38 -0.68 -9.21 -13.54
CA GLY A 38 -0.55 -9.11 -15.00
C GLY A 38 0.55 -8.17 -15.52
N ASP A 39 1.20 -7.38 -14.66
CA ASP A 39 2.31 -6.49 -15.05
C ASP A 39 3.37 -6.32 -13.93
N ALA A 40 3.64 -7.43 -13.24
CA ALA A 40 4.49 -7.45 -12.04
C ALA A 40 5.94 -7.01 -12.34
N VAL A 41 6.46 -7.35 -13.52
CA VAL A 41 7.86 -7.08 -13.88
C VAL A 41 8.09 -5.59 -14.13
N ALA A 42 7.16 -4.87 -14.77
CA ALA A 42 7.35 -3.44 -15.08
C ALA A 42 6.99 -2.52 -13.90
N THR A 43 6.13 -2.97 -12.98
CA THR A 43 5.59 -2.17 -11.87
C THR A 43 6.30 -2.36 -10.53
N ALA A 44 7.37 -3.15 -10.48
CA ALA A 44 8.18 -3.32 -9.28
C ALA A 44 8.84 -2.00 -8.87
N CYS A 45 8.20 -1.27 -7.96
CA CYS A 45 8.80 -0.24 -7.12
C CYS A 45 8.95 -0.82 -5.71
N ALA A 46 10.09 -0.56 -5.08
CA ALA A 46 10.45 -1.15 -3.80
C ALA A 46 10.83 -0.04 -2.80
N PRO A 47 9.88 0.48 -2.01
CA PRO A 47 10.26 1.22 -0.81
C PRO A 47 10.96 0.24 0.14
N ILE A 48 12.13 0.63 0.61
CA ILE A 48 12.99 -0.21 1.44
C ILE A 48 13.12 0.45 2.80
N ALA A 49 12.88 -0.32 3.85
CA ALA A 49 13.01 0.18 5.21
C ALA A 49 13.68 -0.81 6.15
N SER A 50 14.61 -0.31 6.96
CA SER A 50 15.26 -1.07 8.03
C SER A 50 14.60 -0.80 9.38
N SER A 51 14.53 -1.81 10.25
CA SER A 51 14.04 -1.65 11.64
C SER A 51 15.08 -1.03 12.57
N SER A 52 16.36 -1.10 12.21
CA SER A 52 17.48 -0.57 12.97
C SER A 52 18.12 0.59 12.21
N ALA A 53 18.25 1.74 12.88
CA ALA A 53 18.95 2.92 12.35
C ALA A 53 20.46 2.67 12.20
N ALA A 54 21.05 1.90 13.13
CA ALA A 54 22.50 1.61 13.14
C ALA A 54 22.95 0.83 11.90
N THR A 55 22.11 -0.07 11.39
CA THR A 55 22.42 -0.94 10.23
C THR A 55 21.68 -0.54 8.96
N ALA A 56 20.86 0.51 9.00
CA ALA A 56 20.04 0.98 7.87
C ALA A 56 20.86 1.22 6.59
N ARG A 57 22.03 1.86 6.71
CA ARG A 57 22.91 2.15 5.57
C ARG A 57 23.44 0.87 4.92
N ALA A 58 23.85 -0.11 5.72
CA ALA A 58 24.35 -1.39 5.24
C ALA A 58 23.25 -2.21 4.54
N HIS A 59 22.06 -2.28 5.14
CA HIS A 59 20.91 -2.95 4.53
C HIS A 59 20.48 -2.31 3.21
N LEU A 60 20.46 -0.97 3.16
CA LEU A 60 20.13 -0.25 1.94
C LEU A 60 21.13 -0.55 0.82
N ALA A 61 22.43 -0.59 1.14
CA ALA A 61 23.46 -0.94 0.17
C ALA A 61 23.30 -2.38 -0.36
N LEU A 62 23.05 -3.34 0.53
CA LEU A 62 22.79 -4.73 0.16
C LEU A 62 21.58 -4.87 -0.77
N LEU A 63 20.49 -4.18 -0.45
CA LEU A 63 19.26 -4.23 -1.25
C LEU A 63 19.40 -3.48 -2.57
N LYS A 64 20.13 -2.35 -2.59
CA LYS A 64 20.49 -1.67 -3.84
C LYS A 64 21.29 -2.59 -4.76
N HIS A 65 22.21 -3.37 -4.21
CA HIS A 65 22.93 -4.38 -4.98
C HIS A 65 22.00 -5.48 -5.50
N LEU A 66 21.10 -5.99 -4.66
CA LEU A 66 20.10 -7.00 -5.05
C LEU A 66 19.15 -6.51 -6.16
N TYR A 67 18.73 -5.24 -6.08
CA TYR A 67 17.81 -4.62 -7.03
C TYR A 67 18.50 -3.97 -8.24
N ALA A 68 19.84 -3.95 -8.29
CA ALA A 68 20.60 -3.29 -9.36
C ALA A 68 20.18 -3.72 -10.79
N PRO A 69 19.88 -5.01 -11.07
CA PRO A 69 19.42 -5.43 -12.39
C PRO A 69 18.09 -4.79 -12.82
N PHE A 70 17.23 -4.46 -11.86
CA PHE A 70 15.87 -3.94 -12.09
C PHE A 70 15.81 -2.40 -12.08
N ASN A 71 16.87 -1.74 -11.60
CA ASN A 71 16.93 -0.28 -11.43
C ASN A 71 17.86 0.43 -12.44
N ARG A 72 18.12 -0.18 -13.60
CA ARG A 72 19.08 0.36 -14.59
C ARG A 72 18.73 1.74 -15.14
N ASN A 73 17.43 2.06 -15.27
CA ASN A 73 16.98 3.30 -15.93
C ASN A 73 16.50 4.37 -14.95
N HIS A 74 16.02 4.00 -13.76
CA HIS A 74 15.54 4.93 -12.73
C HIS A 74 15.77 4.36 -11.34
N GLU A 75 16.19 5.19 -10.38
CA GLU A 75 16.27 4.80 -8.96
C GLU A 75 14.85 4.69 -8.39
N ARG A 76 14.32 3.46 -8.31
CA ARG A 76 12.97 3.18 -7.78
C ARG A 76 12.96 2.79 -6.29
N ILE A 77 14.08 3.02 -5.60
CA ILE A 77 14.25 2.69 -4.19
C ILE A 77 14.00 3.94 -3.35
N VAL A 78 13.03 3.83 -2.45
CA VAL A 78 12.73 4.88 -1.47
C VAL A 78 13.11 4.36 -0.09
N ALA A 79 14.15 4.93 0.50
CA ALA A 79 14.59 4.57 1.85
C ALA A 79 13.70 5.26 2.90
N MET A 80 13.16 4.50 3.86
CA MET A 80 12.31 5.02 4.94
C MET A 80 12.41 4.17 6.21
N ASP A 81 11.75 4.58 7.30
CA ASP A 81 11.62 3.74 8.49
C ASP A 81 10.58 2.62 8.29
N THR A 82 10.66 1.59 9.13
CA THR A 82 9.86 0.37 8.96
C THR A 82 8.35 0.61 9.06
N ARG A 83 7.92 1.48 9.98
CA ARG A 83 6.50 1.77 10.17
C ARG A 83 5.96 2.58 8.99
N SER A 84 6.75 3.52 8.47
CA SER A 84 6.42 4.24 7.24
C SER A 84 6.31 3.31 6.03
N ALA A 85 7.23 2.37 5.84
CA ALA A 85 7.12 1.40 4.74
C ALA A 85 5.87 0.52 4.83
N GLU A 86 5.55 0.03 6.03
CA GLU A 86 4.32 -0.72 6.27
C GLU A 86 3.07 0.12 5.97
N LEU A 87 3.07 1.40 6.37
CA LEU A 87 1.96 2.33 6.13
C LEU A 87 1.83 2.70 4.64
N THR A 88 2.92 2.97 3.93
CA THR A 88 2.93 3.34 2.51
C THR A 88 2.21 2.30 1.66
N LYS A 89 2.41 1.01 1.94
CA LYS A 89 1.69 -0.06 1.23
C LYS A 89 0.17 0.03 1.42
N TYR A 90 -0.29 0.39 2.62
CA TYR A 90 -1.71 0.60 2.87
C TYR A 90 -2.24 1.87 2.23
N ALA A 91 -1.52 2.98 2.40
CA ALA A 91 -1.92 4.28 1.87
C ALA A 91 -2.08 4.23 0.35
N ALA A 92 -1.14 3.58 -0.36
CA ALA A 92 -1.23 3.39 -1.80
C ALA A 92 -2.48 2.60 -2.20
N ASN A 93 -2.70 1.42 -1.61
CA ASN A 93 -3.88 0.60 -1.92
C ASN A 93 -5.19 1.34 -1.55
N ALA A 94 -5.24 2.03 -0.41
CA ALA A 94 -6.41 2.79 0.01
C ALA A 94 -6.70 3.95 -0.96
N MET A 95 -5.68 4.66 -1.43
CA MET A 95 -5.84 5.74 -2.41
C MET A 95 -6.41 5.21 -3.73
N LEU A 96 -5.87 4.12 -4.26
CA LEU A 96 -6.39 3.49 -5.47
C LEU A 96 -7.86 3.06 -5.29
N ALA A 97 -8.23 2.59 -4.10
CA ALA A 97 -9.59 2.16 -3.77
C ALA A 97 -10.54 3.36 -3.80
N THR A 98 -10.10 4.46 -3.19
CA THR A 98 -10.84 5.71 -3.12
C THR A 98 -11.06 6.30 -4.50
N LYS A 99 -10.07 6.28 -5.40
CA LYS A 99 -10.25 6.77 -6.78
C LYS A 99 -11.36 6.00 -7.51
N ILE A 100 -11.35 4.67 -7.42
CA ILE A 100 -12.38 3.84 -8.06
C ILE A 100 -13.75 4.08 -7.42
N SER A 101 -13.85 4.06 -6.09
CA SER A 101 -15.11 4.29 -5.39
C SER A 101 -15.67 5.69 -5.67
N PHE A 102 -14.82 6.70 -5.73
CA PHE A 102 -15.21 8.07 -6.09
C PHE A 102 -15.80 8.11 -7.50
N MET A 103 -15.16 7.48 -8.48
CA MET A 103 -15.67 7.43 -9.85
C MET A 103 -16.97 6.65 -9.98
N ASN A 104 -17.17 5.60 -9.19
CA ASN A 104 -18.44 4.88 -9.15
C ASN A 104 -19.59 5.76 -8.62
N GLU A 105 -19.34 6.57 -7.58
CA GLU A 105 -20.35 7.52 -7.09
C GLU A 105 -20.64 8.64 -8.11
N ILE A 106 -19.61 9.12 -8.81
CA ILE A 106 -19.79 10.09 -9.90
C ILE A 106 -20.59 9.48 -11.06
N ALA A 107 -20.39 8.20 -11.39
CA ALA A 107 -21.19 7.51 -12.41
C ALA A 107 -22.68 7.47 -12.03
N ASN A 108 -22.99 7.08 -10.79
CA ASN A 108 -24.37 7.06 -10.28
C ASN A 108 -25.01 8.46 -10.29
N LEU A 109 -24.22 9.51 -10.01
CA LEU A 109 -24.70 10.89 -10.08
C LEU A 109 -24.94 11.32 -11.54
N ALA A 110 -24.02 10.97 -12.45
CA ALA A 110 -24.09 11.28 -13.87
C ALA A 110 -25.38 10.71 -14.50
N GLU A 111 -25.74 9.47 -14.18
CA GLU A 111 -27.00 8.85 -14.61
C GLU A 111 -28.24 9.65 -14.17
N ARG A 112 -28.22 10.21 -12.96
CA ARG A 112 -29.35 10.99 -12.41
C ARG A 112 -29.50 12.37 -13.04
N VAL A 113 -28.39 12.98 -13.46
CA VAL A 113 -28.38 14.32 -14.06
C VAL A 113 -28.34 14.29 -15.59
N GLY A 114 -28.28 13.10 -16.20
CA GLY A 114 -28.20 12.92 -17.65
C GLY A 114 -26.84 13.27 -18.25
N ALA A 115 -25.75 13.16 -17.48
CA ALA A 115 -24.39 13.40 -17.94
C ALA A 115 -23.69 12.09 -18.36
N ASP A 116 -22.74 12.20 -19.29
CA ASP A 116 -21.87 11.08 -19.67
C ASP A 116 -20.63 11.00 -18.75
N VAL A 117 -20.55 9.93 -17.96
CA VAL A 117 -19.45 9.69 -17.03
C VAL A 117 -18.09 9.53 -17.73
N GLU A 118 -18.06 9.05 -18.98
CA GLU A 118 -16.82 8.88 -19.73
C GLU A 118 -16.23 10.24 -20.14
N LEU A 119 -17.09 11.19 -20.54
CA LEU A 119 -16.67 12.57 -20.78
C LEU A 119 -16.18 13.25 -19.49
N VAL A 120 -16.87 13.01 -18.37
CA VAL A 120 -16.43 13.51 -17.05
C VAL A 120 -15.06 12.94 -16.67
N ARG A 121 -14.85 11.64 -16.88
CA ARG A 121 -13.57 10.95 -16.63
C ARG A 121 -12.44 11.57 -17.45
N GLN A 122 -12.67 11.81 -18.74
CA GLN A 122 -11.68 12.45 -19.62
C GLN A 122 -11.38 13.88 -19.17
N GLY A 123 -12.41 14.64 -18.78
CA GLY A 123 -12.28 16.00 -18.26
C GLY A 123 -11.41 16.09 -17.01
N ILE A 124 -11.69 15.27 -15.98
CA ILE A 124 -10.88 15.27 -14.75
C ILE A 124 -9.50 14.61 -14.96
N GLY A 125 -9.41 13.64 -15.86
CA GLY A 125 -8.18 12.89 -16.13
C GLY A 125 -7.12 13.72 -16.87
N ALA A 126 -7.55 14.74 -17.61
CA ALA A 126 -6.67 15.71 -18.27
C ALA A 126 -5.90 16.59 -17.27
N ASP A 127 -6.37 16.72 -16.02
CA ASP A 127 -5.60 17.38 -14.98
C ASP A 127 -4.43 16.48 -14.54
N PRO A 128 -3.16 16.91 -14.72
CA PRO A 128 -1.99 16.09 -14.40
C PRO A 128 -1.89 15.74 -12.91
N ARG A 129 -2.59 16.46 -12.02
CA ARG A 129 -2.65 16.16 -10.58
C ARG A 129 -3.52 14.93 -10.28
N ILE A 130 -4.47 14.60 -11.16
CA ILE A 130 -5.38 13.45 -11.02
C ILE A 130 -4.89 12.28 -11.89
N GLY A 131 -4.59 12.58 -13.15
CA GLY A 131 -4.16 11.63 -14.17
C GLY A 131 -5.23 10.60 -14.57
N TYR A 132 -4.97 9.88 -15.67
CA TYR A 132 -5.93 8.96 -16.28
C TYR A 132 -6.01 7.57 -15.63
N HIS A 133 -5.11 7.25 -14.70
CA HIS A 133 -5.03 5.90 -14.13
C HIS A 133 -5.99 5.72 -12.94
N PHE A 134 -6.61 4.54 -12.84
CA PHE A 134 -7.50 4.14 -11.76
C PHE A 134 -8.75 5.03 -11.57
N ILE A 135 -9.24 5.65 -12.65
CA ILE A 135 -10.48 6.46 -12.65
C ILE A 135 -11.57 5.87 -13.56
N TYR A 136 -11.50 4.58 -13.87
CA TYR A 136 -12.53 3.91 -14.66
C TYR A 136 -13.68 3.50 -13.75
N PRO A 137 -14.91 3.99 -13.99
CA PRO A 137 -16.08 3.48 -13.28
C PRO A 137 -16.37 2.04 -13.71
N GLY A 138 -16.84 1.19 -12.79
CA GLY A 138 -17.13 -0.21 -13.07
C GLY A 138 -17.91 -0.90 -11.96
N ALA A 139 -18.56 -2.01 -12.30
CA ALA A 139 -19.34 -2.81 -11.37
C ALA A 139 -18.45 -3.31 -10.21
N ALA A 140 -18.67 -2.76 -9.03
CA ALA A 140 -18.18 -3.15 -7.70
C ALA A 140 -16.81 -3.87 -7.66
N THR A 141 -15.80 -3.17 -7.14
CA THR A 141 -14.43 -3.64 -6.82
C THR A 141 -14.33 -5.11 -6.37
N ALA A 142 -14.04 -6.01 -7.32
CA ALA A 142 -13.79 -7.43 -7.07
C ALA A 142 -12.31 -7.77 -6.81
N ALA A 143 -11.47 -6.81 -6.40
CA ALA A 143 -10.10 -7.13 -6.03
C ALA A 143 -10.07 -7.63 -4.58
N ARG A 144 -10.02 -8.94 -4.37
CA ARG A 144 -10.03 -9.65 -3.07
C ARG A 144 -9.08 -9.09 -2.00
N VAL A 145 -8.03 -8.38 -2.41
CA VAL A 145 -7.06 -7.66 -1.56
C VAL A 145 -7.62 -6.36 -0.98
N PHE A 146 -8.39 -5.59 -1.77
CA PHE A 146 -8.84 -4.24 -1.45
C PHE A 146 -9.82 -4.14 -0.26
N PRO A 147 -10.90 -4.95 -0.21
CA PRO A 147 -11.84 -4.92 0.92
C PRO A 147 -11.17 -5.35 2.23
N ARG A 148 -10.20 -6.28 2.15
CA ARG A 148 -9.52 -6.85 3.31
C ARG A 148 -8.53 -5.85 3.93
N THR A 149 -7.87 -5.04 3.10
CA THR A 149 -6.94 -3.99 3.56
C THR A 149 -7.66 -2.79 4.17
N CYS A 150 -8.74 -2.29 3.56
CA CYS A 150 -9.49 -1.15 4.12
C CYS A 150 -10.22 -1.51 5.43
N ARG A 151 -10.88 -2.68 5.46
CA ARG A 151 -11.64 -3.12 6.65
C ARG A 151 -10.77 -3.28 7.90
N ARG A 152 -9.52 -3.76 7.76
CA ARG A 152 -8.62 -4.01 8.89
C ARG A 152 -8.11 -2.73 9.55
N TRP A 153 -8.08 -1.62 8.83
CA TRP A 153 -7.60 -0.31 9.32
C TRP A 153 -8.73 0.56 9.89
N CYS A 154 -9.95 0.49 9.33
CA CYS A 154 -11.11 1.19 9.89
C CYS A 154 -11.58 0.68 11.25
N THR A 155 -10.94 -0.35 11.80
CA THR A 155 -11.01 -0.74 13.23
C THR A 155 -9.75 -0.28 13.98
N PRO A 156 -9.63 1.02 14.31
CA PRO A 156 -8.63 1.46 15.28
C PRO A 156 -8.99 0.93 16.69
N PRO A 157 -8.02 0.78 17.60
CA PRO A 157 -8.29 0.56 19.02
C PRO A 157 -9.04 1.77 19.60
N ARG A 158 -10.37 1.66 19.71
CA ARG A 158 -11.37 2.42 20.52
C ARG A 158 -11.21 3.94 20.81
N ARG A 159 -10.28 4.72 20.22
CA ARG A 159 -10.04 6.12 20.63
C ARG A 159 -9.93 7.20 19.55
N THR A 160 -10.27 6.96 18.29
CA THR A 160 -10.29 8.03 17.26
C THR A 160 -11.66 8.24 16.63
N VAL A 161 -12.03 9.53 16.52
CA VAL A 161 -13.37 10.10 16.25
C VAL A 161 -13.91 9.86 14.82
N THR A 162 -13.12 9.30 13.92
CA THR A 162 -13.45 9.16 12.49
C THR A 162 -14.22 7.87 12.18
N ARG A 163 -15.37 7.66 12.83
CA ARG A 163 -16.19 6.43 12.65
C ARG A 163 -17.17 6.44 11.46
N ARG A 164 -17.34 7.55 10.74
CA ARG A 164 -18.53 7.72 9.86
C ARG A 164 -18.34 7.64 8.35
N ALA A 165 -17.13 7.69 7.79
CA ALA A 165 -16.99 7.76 6.33
C ALA A 165 -16.82 6.40 5.62
N CYS A 166 -16.21 5.39 6.26
CA CYS A 166 -15.76 4.17 5.57
C CYS A 166 -16.55 2.89 5.90
N CYS A 167 -17.45 2.94 6.90
CA CYS A 167 -18.14 1.77 7.45
C CYS A 167 -19.67 1.90 7.37
N LYS A 168 -20.24 2.19 6.19
CA LYS A 168 -21.65 1.81 5.96
C LYS A 168 -21.69 0.31 5.61
N PRO A 169 -22.47 -0.52 6.32
CA PRO A 169 -22.68 -1.90 5.91
C PRO A 169 -23.43 -1.90 4.57
N TRP A 170 -22.85 -2.54 3.56
CA TRP A 170 -23.59 -3.00 2.39
C TRP A 170 -24.66 -3.98 2.89
N LYS A 171 -25.90 -3.50 3.02
CA LYS A 171 -27.09 -4.34 3.06
C LYS A 171 -27.74 -4.23 1.69
N ARG A 172 -27.97 -5.43 1.13
CA ARG A 172 -28.63 -5.83 -0.12
C ARG A 172 -29.35 -4.76 -0.92
#